data_AF-A0A5C6DP89-F1
#
_entry.id   AF-A0A5C6DP89-F1
#
_cell.length_a   1.000
_cell.length_b   1.000
_cell.length_c   1.000
_cell.angle_alpha   90.00
_cell.angle_beta   90.00
_cell.angle_gamma   90.00
#
_symmetry.space_group_name_H-M   'P 1'
#
loop_
_entity.id
_entity.type
_entity.pdbx_description
1 polymer ?
#
loop_
_entity_poly.entity_id
_entity_poly.type
_entity_poly.pdbx_seq_one_letter_code
_entity_poly.pdbx_strand_id
1 'polypeptide(L)'
;MSSRIRAFGDFIRLFVRYGLHVREVLVGLLMLLVLGGVAISYLEDIPLDRAIYFAFITGLSIGYGDITPKTGMGCVVSIGIGIIGMIFVGMTVAVATQALADTIRVRSEHKR
;
A
#
# COMPACT_ATOMS: atom_id res chain seq x y z
N MET A 1 20.73 25.38 -9.59
CA MET A 1 20.54 24.08 -8.91
C MET A 1 19.41 24.08 -7.87
N SER A 2 19.08 25.19 -7.22
CA SER A 2 18.13 25.24 -6.08
C SER A 2 16.64 25.06 -6.42
N SER A 3 16.26 25.19 -7.68
CA SER A 3 14.86 25.20 -8.12
C SER A 3 14.20 23.80 -8.14
N ARG A 4 14.94 22.75 -8.53
CA ARG A 4 14.44 21.36 -8.60
C ARG A 4 14.32 20.72 -7.22
N ILE A 5 15.31 20.98 -6.35
CA ILE A 5 15.34 20.47 -4.97
C ILE A 5 14.14 21.00 -4.17
N ARG A 6 13.78 22.28 -4.34
CA ARG A 6 12.58 22.85 -3.70
C ARG A 6 11.29 22.17 -4.17
N ALA A 7 11.14 21.92 -5.48
CA ALA A 7 9.95 21.23 -6.02
C ALA A 7 9.79 19.82 -5.43
N PHE A 8 10.90 19.09 -5.30
CA PHE A 8 10.89 17.78 -4.69
C PHE A 8 10.51 17.83 -3.20
N GLY A 9 11.04 18.81 -2.46
CA GLY A 9 10.66 19.04 -1.06
C GLY A 9 9.17 19.36 -0.89
N ASP A 10 8.61 20.21 -1.75
CA ASP A 10 7.18 20.57 -1.73
C ASP A 10 6.30 19.34 -2.00
N PHE A 11 6.68 18.52 -2.98
CA PHE A 11 6.00 17.26 -3.28
C PHE A 11 6.02 16.30 -2.07
N ILE A 12 7.20 16.03 -1.49
CA ILE A 12 7.33 15.12 -0.35
C ILE A 12 6.49 15.62 0.82
N ARG A 13 6.50 16.93 1.10
CA ARG A 13 5.70 17.52 2.16
C ARG A 13 4.21 17.34 1.92
N LEU A 14 3.72 17.56 0.70
CA LEU A 14 2.32 17.37 0.34
C LEU A 14 1.91 15.90 0.37
N PHE A 15 2.76 15.01 -0.14
CA PHE A 15 2.55 13.56 -0.10
C PHE A 15 2.42 13.04 1.32
N VAL A 16 3.35 13.43 2.21
CA VAL A 16 3.29 13.06 3.63
C VAL A 16 2.05 13.67 4.29
N ARG A 17 1.71 14.93 4.00
CA ARG A 17 0.51 15.58 4.58
C ARG A 17 -0.77 14.85 4.19
N TYR A 18 -0.94 14.51 2.91
CA TYR A 18 -2.10 13.78 2.42
C TYR A 18 -2.11 12.33 2.91
N GLY A 19 -0.96 11.66 2.94
CA GLY A 19 -0.82 10.33 3.51
C GLY A 19 -1.21 10.29 4.99
N LEU A 20 -0.78 11.28 5.79
CA LEU A 20 -1.17 11.42 7.19
C LEU A 20 -2.66 11.74 7.38
N HIS A 21 -3.31 12.37 6.39
CA HIS A 21 -4.74 12.65 6.41
C HIS A 21 -5.56 11.37 6.22
N VAL A 22 -5.12 10.47 5.34
CA VAL A 22 -5.78 9.16 5.10
C VAL A 22 -5.22 8.03 5.98
N ARG A 23 -4.41 8.36 7.00
CA ARG A 23 -3.65 7.35 7.76
C ARG A 23 -4.52 6.26 8.37
N GLU A 24 -5.72 6.61 8.86
CA GLU A 24 -6.59 5.64 9.54
C GLU A 24 -7.03 4.55 8.55
N VAL A 25 -7.29 4.94 7.30
CA VAL A 25 -7.62 4.00 6.22
C VAL A 25 -6.41 3.15 5.84
N LEU A 26 -5.23 3.74 5.67
CA LEU A 26 -4.01 3.00 5.32
C LEU A 26 -3.61 2.01 6.40
N VAL A 27 -3.68 2.42 7.67
CA VAL A 27 -3.42 1.57 8.82
C VAL A 27 -4.47 0.46 8.91
N GLY A 28 -5.75 0.77 8.69
CA GLY A 28 -6.81 -0.25 8.64
C GLY A 28 -6.57 -1.31 7.56
N LEU A 29 -6.23 -0.90 6.34
CA LEU A 29 -5.89 -1.82 5.24
C LEU A 29 -4.65 -2.66 5.57
N LEU A 30 -3.63 -2.05 6.19
CA LEU A 30 -2.43 -2.76 6.63
C LEU A 30 -2.75 -3.80 7.72
N MET A 31 -3.59 -3.45 8.70
CA MET A 31 -4.06 -4.39 9.72
C MET A 31 -4.83 -5.56 9.10
N LEU A 32 -5.67 -5.29 8.09
CA LEU A 32 -6.39 -6.34 7.37
C LEU A 32 -5.45 -7.28 6.61
N LEU A 33 -4.37 -6.76 6.01
CA LEU A 33 -3.34 -7.60 5.38
C LEU A 33 -2.63 -8.49 6.41
N VAL A 34 -2.24 -7.94 7.56
CA VAL A 34 -1.62 -8.72 8.64
C VAL A 34 -2.59 -9.78 9.19
N LEU A 35 -3.86 -9.43 9.39
CA LEU A 35 -4.90 -10.36 9.82
C LEU A 35 -5.11 -11.48 8.80
N GLY A 36 -5.10 -11.15 7.50
CA GLY A 36 -5.11 -12.14 6.42
C GLY A 36 -3.90 -13.08 6.51
N GLY A 37 -2.69 -12.55 6.76
CA GLY A 37 -1.50 -13.36 6.99
C GLY A 37 -1.63 -14.29 8.21
N VAL A 38 -2.15 -13.79 9.34
CA VAL A 38 -2.44 -14.61 10.53
C VAL A 38 -3.44 -15.73 10.20
N ALA A 39 -4.51 -15.42 9.46
CA ALA A 39 -5.48 -16.41 9.02
C ALA A 39 -4.84 -17.47 8.12
N ILE A 40 -3.97 -17.08 7.18
CA ILE A 40 -3.23 -18.02 6.33
C ILE A 40 -2.30 -18.91 7.17
N SER A 41 -1.60 -18.35 8.17
CA SER A 41 -0.75 -19.14 9.08
C SER A 41 -1.54 -20.25 9.76
N TYR A 42 -2.74 -19.95 10.25
CA TYR A 42 -3.62 -20.92 10.89
C TYR A 42 -4.24 -21.93 9.90
N LEU A 43 -4.68 -21.47 8.72
CA LEU A 43 -5.40 -22.32 7.76
C LEU A 43 -4.47 -23.25 6.98
N GLU A 44 -3.24 -22.83 6.71
CA GLU A 44 -2.26 -23.57 5.91
C GLU A 44 -1.16 -24.22 6.76
N ASP A 45 -1.25 -24.09 8.09
CA ASP A 45 -0.26 -24.61 9.05
C ASP A 45 1.18 -24.20 8.70
N ILE A 46 1.36 -22.92 8.36
CA ILE A 46 2.67 -22.36 8.01
C ILE A 46 3.14 -21.33 9.05
N PRO A 47 4.45 -21.16 9.25
CA PRO A 47 4.99 -20.16 10.16
C PRO A 47 4.46 -18.74 9.89
N LEU A 48 4.20 -17.99 10.98
CA LEU A 48 3.56 -16.67 10.91
C LEU A 48 4.36 -15.67 10.07
N ASP A 49 5.69 -15.68 10.18
CA ASP A 49 6.59 -14.86 9.39
C ASP A 49 6.43 -15.12 7.88
N ARG A 50 6.34 -16.40 7.48
CA ARG A 50 6.09 -16.79 6.09
C ARG A 50 4.69 -16.42 5.62
N ALA A 51 3.68 -16.53 6.49
CA ALA A 51 2.31 -16.17 6.17
C ALA A 51 2.11 -14.65 6.03
N ILE A 52 2.75 -13.85 6.88
CA ILE A 52 2.78 -12.39 6.76
C ILE A 52 3.51 -12.01 5.48
N TYR A 53 4.68 -12.61 5.21
CA TYR A 53 5.38 -12.42 3.94
C TYR A 53 4.48 -12.73 2.74
N PHE A 54 3.77 -13.87 2.74
CA PHE A 54 2.78 -14.22 1.72
C PHE A 54 1.70 -13.14 1.55
N ALA A 55 1.13 -12.65 2.66
CA ALA A 55 0.10 -11.63 2.61
C ALA A 55 0.59 -10.32 1.98
N PHE A 56 1.81 -9.89 2.28
CA PHE A 56 2.42 -8.70 1.69
C PHE A 56 2.75 -8.88 0.21
N ILE A 57 3.41 -9.97 -0.19
CA ILE A 57 3.76 -10.18 -1.60
C ILE A 57 2.51 -10.36 -2.48
N THR A 58 1.46 -10.98 -1.94
CA THR A 58 0.18 -11.14 -2.65
C THR A 58 -0.58 -9.80 -2.70
N GLY A 59 -0.67 -9.08 -1.58
CA GLY A 59 -1.34 -7.79 -1.53
C GLY A 59 -0.66 -6.71 -2.36
N LEU A 60 0.67 -6.73 -2.44
CA LEU A 60 1.45 -5.84 -3.30
C LEU A 60 1.54 -6.34 -4.75
N SER A 61 0.81 -7.40 -5.12
CA SER A 61 0.77 -8.01 -6.45
C SER A 61 2.13 -8.51 -6.98
N ILE A 62 3.08 -8.78 -6.09
CA ILE A 62 4.38 -9.36 -6.44
C ILE A 62 4.22 -10.84 -6.75
N GLY A 63 3.60 -11.59 -5.83
CA GLY A 63 3.19 -12.98 -6.04
C GLY A 63 4.29 -13.93 -6.53
N TYR A 64 5.40 -14.08 -5.78
CA TYR A 64 6.52 -14.94 -6.18
C TYR A 64 6.15 -16.42 -6.41
N GLY A 65 5.06 -16.90 -5.81
CA GLY A 65 4.56 -18.27 -5.99
C GLY A 65 5.31 -19.34 -5.20
N ASP A 66 6.19 -18.94 -4.28
CA ASP A 66 6.92 -19.82 -3.37
C ASP A 66 6.05 -20.34 -2.21
N ILE A 67 4.99 -19.61 -1.87
CA ILE A 67 3.93 -20.01 -0.94
C ILE A 67 2.61 -19.94 -1.68
N THR A 68 1.89 -21.07 -1.71
CA THR A 68 0.60 -21.18 -2.38
C THR A 68 -0.36 -21.94 -1.47
N PRO A 69 -1.43 -21.29 -0.97
CA PRO A 69 -2.45 -21.95 -0.16
C PRO A 69 -3.03 -23.17 -0.89
N LYS A 70 -3.27 -24.24 -0.13
CA LYS A 70 -3.80 -25.52 -0.62
C LYS A 70 -5.21 -25.79 -0.11
N THR A 71 -5.61 -25.17 0.99
CA THR A 71 -6.95 -25.33 1.55
C THR A 71 -7.94 -24.42 0.82
N GLY A 72 -9.21 -24.87 0.73
CA GLY A 72 -10.28 -24.06 0.13
C GLY A 72 -10.45 -22.71 0.83
N MET A 73 -10.37 -22.69 2.16
CA MET A 73 -10.46 -21.45 2.95
C MET A 73 -9.22 -20.56 2.77
N GLY A 74 -8.01 -21.14 2.69
CA GLY A 74 -6.79 -20.38 2.42
C GLY A 74 -6.83 -19.70 1.05
N CYS A 75 -7.39 -20.35 0.04
CA CYS A 75 -7.64 -19.74 -1.28
C CYS A 75 -8.60 -18.54 -1.18
N VAL A 76 -9.71 -18.68 -0.45
CA VAL A 76 -10.68 -17.58 -0.25
C VAL A 76 -10.03 -16.39 0.47
N VAL A 77 -9.28 -16.64 1.56
CA VAL A 77 -8.56 -15.60 2.29
C VAL A 77 -7.54 -14.90 1.39
N SER A 78 -6.85 -15.65 0.52
CA SER A 78 -5.85 -15.10 -0.40
C SER A 78 -6.45 -14.16 -1.45
N ILE A 79 -7.66 -14.46 -1.94
CA ILE A 79 -8.41 -13.53 -2.81
C ILE A 79 -8.70 -12.23 -2.04
N GLY A 80 -9.15 -12.33 -0.79
CA GLY A 80 -9.39 -11.18 0.08
C GLY A 80 -8.14 -10.33 0.29
N ILE A 81 -7.00 -10.96 0.58
CA ILE A 81 -5.69 -10.30 0.69
C ILE A 81 -5.36 -9.51 -0.58
N GLY A 82 -5.55 -10.13 -1.76
CA GLY A 82 -5.28 -9.48 -3.05
C GLY A 82 -6.14 -8.23 -3.27
N ILE A 83 -7.44 -8.29 -2.97
CA ILE A 83 -8.36 -7.14 -3.09
C ILE A 83 -7.95 -6.01 -2.14
N ILE A 84 -7.69 -6.34 -0.87
CA ILE A 84 -7.29 -5.36 0.15
C ILE A 84 -5.97 -4.69 -0.22
N GLY A 85 -4.99 -5.47 -0.68
CA GLY A 85 -3.70 -4.96 -1.13
C GLY A 85 -3.81 -4.07 -2.35
N MET A 86 -4.67 -4.41 -3.32
CA MET A 86 -4.93 -3.56 -4.49
C MET A 86 -5.52 -2.21 -4.09
N ILE A 87 -6.45 -2.18 -3.12
CA ILE A 87 -7.01 -0.93 -2.57
C ILE A 87 -5.92 -0.12 -1.87
N PHE A 88 -5.05 -0.77 -1.08
CA PHE A 88 -3.94 -0.12 -0.39
C PHE A 88 -2.96 0.56 -1.37
N VAL A 89 -2.55 -0.16 -2.42
CA VAL A 89 -1.68 0.39 -3.46
C VAL A 89 -2.39 1.51 -4.22
N GLY A 90 -3.65 1.31 -4.60
CA GLY A 90 -4.46 2.33 -5.30
C GLY A 90 -4.59 3.63 -4.52
N MET A 91 -4.86 3.55 -3.21
CA MET A 91 -4.90 4.72 -2.33
C MET A 91 -3.55 5.43 -2.25
N THR A 92 -2.46 4.68 -2.16
CA THR A 92 -1.10 5.26 -2.14
C THR A 92 -0.79 6.01 -3.44
N VAL A 93 -1.16 5.44 -4.60
CA VAL A 93 -1.02 6.07 -5.91
C VAL A 93 -1.89 7.32 -6.03
N ALA A 94 -3.13 7.29 -5.54
CA ALA A 94 -4.03 8.45 -5.54
C ALA A 94 -3.44 9.62 -4.73
N VAL A 95 -2.91 9.34 -3.53
CA VAL A 95 -2.23 10.34 -2.69
C VAL A 95 -1.00 10.92 -3.39
N ALA A 96 -0.19 10.08 -4.03
CA ALA A 96 0.98 10.52 -4.81
C ALA A 96 0.57 11.43 -5.97
N THR A 97 -0.46 11.05 -6.71
CA THR A 97 -0.95 11.80 -7.87
C THR A 97 -1.51 13.16 -7.46
N GLN A 98 -2.28 13.21 -6.37
CA GLN A 98 -2.82 14.47 -5.83
C GLN A 98 -1.71 15.40 -5.32
N ALA A 99 -0.73 14.86 -4.58
CA ALA A 99 0.43 15.63 -4.12
C ALA A 99 1.23 16.22 -5.29
N LEU A 100 1.42 15.44 -6.36
CA LEU A 100 2.09 15.90 -7.57
C LEU A 100 1.30 17.02 -8.27
N ALA A 101 -0.01 16.83 -8.45
CA ALA A 101 -0.88 17.82 -9.08
C ALA A 101 -0.84 19.18 -8.35
N ASP A 102 -0.91 19.16 -7.02
CA ASP A 102 -0.89 20.39 -6.21
C ASP A 102 0.50 21.05 -6.20
N THR A 103 1.58 20.26 -6.21
CA THR A 103 2.94 20.81 -6.35
C THR A 103 3.12 21.58 -7.66
N ILE A 104 2.55 21.07 -8.76
CA ILE A 104 2.59 21.74 -10.07
C ILE A 104 1.76 23.02 -10.05
N ARG A 105 0.56 23.00 -9.45
CA ARG A 105 -0.34 24.15 -9.34
C ARG A 105 0.28 25.31 -8.57
N VAL A 106 0.76 25.08 -7.34
CA VAL A 106 1.42 26.10 -6.50
C VAL A 106 2.57 26.79 -7.24
N ARG A 107 3.28 26.04 -8.06
CA ARG A 107 4.42 26.54 -8.80
C ARG A 107 4.07 27.29 -10.08
N SER A 108 2.93 26.97 -10.69
CA SER A 108 2.42 27.71 -11.86
C SER A 108 1.98 29.12 -11.47
N GLU A 109 1.43 29.30 -10.27
CA GLU A 109 1.01 30.60 -9.74
C GLU A 109 2.20 31.51 -9.41
N HIS A 110 3.29 30.95 -8.89
CA HIS A 110 4.51 31.71 -8.54
C HIS A 110 5.34 32.19 -9.76
N LYS A 111 4.96 31.78 -10.97
CA LYS A 111 5.61 32.19 -12.23
C LYS A 111 4.82 33.25 -13.01
N ARG A 112 3.58 33.56 -12.61
CA ARG A 112 2.83 34.71 -13.12
C ARG A 112 3.13 35.94 -12.28
#